data_AF-A0A1W5ZX60-F1
#
_entry.id   AF-A0A1W5ZX60-F1
#
_cell.length_a   1.000
_cell.length_b   1.000
_cell.length_c   1.000
_cell.angle_alpha   90.00
_cell.angle_beta   90.00
_cell.angle_gamma   90.00
#
_symmetry.space_group_name_H-M   'P 1'
#
loop_
_entity.id
_entity.type
_entity.pdbx_description
1 polymer ?
#
loop_
_entity_poly.entity_id
_entity_poly.type
_entity_poly.pdbx_seq_one_letter_code
_entity_poly.pdbx_strand_id
1 'polypeptide(L)'
;MKTAVHVLNLLFLIFLLFLGFLAYLGMNFAPYPGSHTGENIGLIMIYVFWAVGYYLQVKQKTLVRFITFFVLEFIFLCLWFFYAIAYIDSLFEA
;
A
#
# COMPACT_ATOMS: atom_id res chain seq x y z
N MET A 1 -8.51 -25.46 1.64
CA MET A 1 -8.18 -24.17 2.30
C MET A 1 -7.03 -23.41 1.63
N LYS A 2 -5.84 -24.01 1.43
CA LYS A 2 -4.70 -23.32 0.78
C LYS A 2 -4.99 -22.83 -0.65
N THR A 3 -5.65 -23.64 -1.48
CA THR A 3 -6.05 -23.24 -2.84
C THR A 3 -6.97 -22.02 -2.86
N ALA A 4 -7.89 -21.92 -1.91
CA ALA A 4 -8.79 -20.75 -1.79
C ALA A 4 -8.01 -19.47 -1.45
N VAL A 5 -6.96 -19.57 -0.59
CA VAL A 5 -6.07 -18.43 -0.30
C VAL A 5 -5.33 -17.98 -1.56
N HIS A 6 -4.81 -18.92 -2.36
CA HIS A 6 -4.13 -18.57 -3.61
C HIS A 6 -5.07 -17.90 -4.62
N VAL A 7 -6.27 -18.44 -4.82
CA VAL A 7 -7.28 -17.86 -5.72
C VAL A 7 -7.71 -16.47 -5.26
N LEU A 8 -7.96 -16.30 -3.96
CA LEU A 8 -8.35 -14.99 -3.41
C LEU A 8 -7.24 -13.94 -3.58
N ASN A 9 -5.98 -14.29 -3.31
CA ASN A 9 -4.87 -13.36 -3.49
C ASN A 9 -4.63 -13.02 -4.95
N LEU A 10 -4.82 -13.98 -5.87
CA LEU A 10 -4.72 -13.72 -7.31
C LEU A 10 -5.80 -12.75 -7.78
N LEU A 11 -7.06 -12.96 -7.39
CA LEU A 11 -8.16 -12.05 -7.71
C LEU A 11 -7.91 -10.65 -7.13
N PHE A 12 -7.42 -10.60 -5.89
CA PHE A 12 -7.08 -9.34 -5.25
C PHE A 12 -5.91 -8.63 -5.94
N LEU A 13 -4.89 -9.36 -6.41
CA LEU A 13 -3.80 -8.79 -7.21
C LEU A 13 -4.32 -8.18 -8.51
N ILE A 14 -5.18 -8.90 -9.24
CA ILE A 14 -5.77 -8.40 -10.49
C ILE A 14 -6.54 -7.10 -10.23
N PHE A 15 -7.32 -7.05 -9.14
CA PHE A 15 -8.02 -5.84 -8.72
C PHE A 15 -7.05 -4.69 -8.38
N LEU A 16 -5.99 -4.95 -7.61
CA LEU A 16 -4.98 -3.95 -7.28
C LEU A 16 -4.24 -3.41 -8.51
N LEU A 17 -3.91 -4.28 -9.47
CA LEU A 17 -3.29 -3.88 -10.73
C LEU A 17 -4.20 -2.95 -11.54
N PHE A 18 -5.50 -3.26 -11.59
CA PHE A 18 -6.48 -2.39 -12.24
C PHE A 18 -6.56 -1.02 -11.56
N LEU A 19 -6.63 -0.99 -10.23
CA LEU A 19 -6.61 0.27 -9.47
C LEU A 19 -5.32 1.07 -9.67
N GLY A 20 -4.16 0.41 -9.63
CA GLY A 20 -2.87 1.05 -9.84
C GLY A 20 -2.73 1.63 -11.25
N PHE A 21 -3.27 0.95 -12.26
CA PHE A 21 -3.36 1.46 -13.62
C PHE A 21 -4.23 2.73 -13.71
N LEU A 22 -5.41 2.71 -13.10
CA LEU A 22 -6.28 3.88 -13.05
C LEU A 22 -5.65 5.05 -12.30
N ALA A 23 -4.98 4.79 -11.18
CA ALA A 23 -4.26 5.81 -10.41
C ALA A 23 -3.11 6.41 -11.22
N TYR A 24 -2.33 5.57 -11.92
CA TYR A 24 -1.28 6.02 -12.82
C TYR A 24 -1.81 6.92 -13.94
N LEU A 25 -2.91 6.54 -14.58
CA LEU A 25 -3.57 7.39 -15.57
C LEU A 25 -4.06 8.71 -14.95
N GLY A 26 -4.65 8.66 -13.75
CA GLY A 26 -5.14 9.84 -13.04
C GLY A 26 -4.04 10.86 -12.73
N MET A 27 -2.86 10.39 -12.30
CA MET A 27 -1.70 11.26 -12.07
C MET A 27 -1.23 11.98 -13.34
N ASN A 28 -1.30 11.29 -14.49
CA ASN A 28 -0.82 11.80 -15.78
C ASN A 28 -1.94 12.45 -16.62
N PHE A 29 -3.16 12.57 -16.08
CA PHE A 29 -4.29 13.11 -16.82
C PHE A 29 -4.18 14.62 -17.08
N ALA A 30 -3.52 15.35 -16.18
CA ALA A 30 -3.32 16.79 -16.28
C ALA A 30 -1.82 17.14 -16.14
N PRO A 31 -1.35 18.24 -16.76
CA PRO A 31 0.02 18.68 -16.60
C PRO A 31 0.31 19.01 -15.13
N TYR A 32 1.25 18.29 -14.52
CA TYR A 32 1.74 18.54 -13.18
C TYR A 32 3.16 19.11 -13.25
N PRO A 33 3.45 20.25 -12.58
CA PRO A 33 4.74 20.92 -12.69
C PRO A 33 5.88 20.24 -11.91
N GLY A 34 5.57 19.26 -11.05
CA GLY A 34 6.54 18.52 -10.23
C GLY A 34 6.76 17.07 -10.68
N SER A 35 7.45 16.28 -9.85
CA SER A 35 7.58 14.83 -10.07
C SER A 35 6.56 14.07 -9.22
N HIS A 36 5.96 13.01 -9.77
CA HIS A 36 5.05 12.11 -9.04
C HIS A 36 5.80 11.06 -8.19
N THR A 37 6.98 11.38 -7.68
CA THR A 37 7.84 10.39 -7.00
C THR A 37 7.16 9.82 -5.76
N GLY A 38 6.51 10.66 -4.96
CA GLY A 38 5.82 10.24 -3.73
C GLY A 38 4.65 9.31 -4.02
N GLU A 39 3.84 9.66 -5.02
CA GLU A 39 2.67 8.90 -5.43
C GLU A 39 3.06 7.56 -6.07
N ASN A 40 4.13 7.54 -6.89
CA ASN A 40 4.68 6.30 -7.44
C ASN A 40 5.23 5.38 -6.34
N ILE A 41 5.92 5.93 -5.33
CA ILE A 41 6.37 5.16 -4.16
C ILE A 41 5.16 4.59 -3.40
N GLY A 42 4.13 5.42 -3.19
CA GLY A 42 2.88 4.98 -2.57
C GLY A 42 2.22 3.82 -3.31
N LEU A 43 2.13 3.90 -4.64
CA LEU A 43 1.60 2.82 -5.49
C LEU A 43 2.43 1.54 -5.37
N ILE A 44 3.76 1.63 -5.39
CA ILE A 44 4.65 0.47 -5.21
C ILE A 44 4.44 -0.18 -3.84
N MET A 45 4.30 0.62 -2.78
CA MET A 45 4.13 0.11 -1.42
C MET A 45 2.86 -0.73 -1.26
N ILE A 46 1.77 -0.41 -1.96
CA ILE A 46 0.54 -1.22 -1.96
C ILE A 46 0.83 -2.67 -2.38
N TYR A 47 1.65 -2.86 -3.43
CA TYR A 47 2.02 -4.20 -3.91
C TYR A 47 2.98 -4.91 -2.96
N VAL A 48 3.88 -4.16 -2.30
CA VAL A 48 4.77 -4.71 -1.27
C VAL A 48 3.95 -5.24 -0.10
N PHE A 49 2.99 -4.47 0.41
CA PHE A 49 2.09 -4.92 1.47
C PHE A 49 1.26 -6.13 1.05
N TRP A 50 0.75 -6.14 -0.18
CA TRP A 50 0.04 -7.30 -0.72
C TRP A 50 0.93 -8.56 -0.73
N ALA A 51 2.16 -8.45 -1.24
CA ALA A 51 3.09 -9.58 -1.36
C ALA A 51 3.50 -10.13 0.02
N VAL A 52 3.81 -9.25 0.96
CA VAL A 52 4.12 -9.61 2.36
C VAL A 52 2.90 -10.27 3.00
N GLY A 53 1.73 -9.67 2.85
CA GLY A 53 0.46 -10.21 3.31
C GLY A 53 0.28 -11.65 2.82
N TYR A 54 0.30 -11.85 1.50
CA TYR A 54 0.15 -13.15 0.85
C TYR A 54 1.19 -14.19 1.34
N TYR A 55 2.45 -13.82 1.46
CA TYR A 55 3.50 -14.70 1.99
C TYR A 55 3.14 -15.21 3.40
N LEU A 56 2.74 -14.30 4.28
CA LEU A 56 2.31 -14.64 5.64
C LEU A 56 1.04 -15.50 5.60
N GLN A 57 0.14 -15.25 4.66
CA GLN A 57 -1.08 -16.05 4.49
C GLN A 57 -0.80 -17.52 4.19
N VAL A 58 0.27 -17.79 3.44
CA VAL A 58 0.65 -19.15 3.02
C VAL A 58 1.49 -19.86 4.08
N LYS A 59 2.30 -19.12 4.84
CA LYS A 59 3.34 -19.69 5.72
C LYS A 59 3.00 -19.66 7.22
N GLN A 60 2.15 -18.75 7.67
CA GLN A 60 1.91 -18.51 9.11
C GLN A 60 0.59 -19.10 9.62
N LYS A 61 0.58 -19.52 10.88
CA LYS A 61 -0.64 -19.88 11.62
C LYS A 61 -1.48 -18.61 11.87
N THR A 62 -2.81 -18.75 11.98
CA THR A 62 -3.79 -17.65 12.06
C THR A 62 -3.42 -16.57 13.09
N LEU A 63 -2.91 -16.95 14.27
CA LEU A 63 -2.52 -16.02 15.32
C LEU A 63 -1.33 -15.13 14.91
N VAL A 64 -0.30 -15.70 14.30
CA VAL A 64 0.88 -14.94 13.86
C VAL A 64 0.51 -14.00 12.71
N ARG A 65 -0.39 -14.45 11.83
CA ARG A 65 -0.93 -13.67 10.73
C ARG A 65 -1.70 -12.44 11.23
N PHE A 66 -2.50 -12.58 12.30
CA PHE A 66 -3.18 -11.46 12.97
C PHE A 66 -2.19 -10.46 13.56
N ILE A 67 -1.18 -10.94 14.30
CA ILE A 67 -0.14 -10.07 14.89
C ILE A 67 0.63 -9.32 13.80
N THR A 68 0.98 -9.98 12.69
CA THR A 68 1.73 -9.31 11.62
C THR A 68 0.90 -8.24 10.91
N PHE A 69 -0.39 -8.47 10.67
CA PHE A 69 -1.28 -7.43 10.14
C PHE A 69 -1.36 -6.22 11.07
N PHE A 70 -1.53 -6.46 12.38
CA PHE A 70 -1.60 -5.41 13.38
C PHE A 70 -0.31 -4.57 13.45
N VAL A 71 0.86 -5.21 13.37
CA VAL A 71 2.15 -4.53 13.35
C VAL A 71 2.35 -3.72 12.07
N LEU A 72 2.00 -4.28 10.90
CA LEU A 72 2.11 -3.56 9.63
C LEU A 72 1.18 -2.34 9.59
N GLU A 73 -0.04 -2.47 10.08
CA GLU A 73 -1.02 -1.39 10.15
C GLU A 73 -0.57 -0.30 11.13
N PHE A 74 -0.01 -0.68 12.28
CA PHE A 74 0.59 0.27 13.21
C PHE A 74 1.75 1.04 12.59
N ILE A 75 2.67 0.37 11.89
CA ILE A 75 3.78 1.02 11.19
C ILE A 75 3.25 2.00 10.12
N PHE A 76 2.25 1.57 9.34
CA PHE A 76 1.64 2.41 8.31
C PHE A 76 1.00 3.67 8.91
N LEU A 77 0.25 3.53 10.01
CA LEU A 77 -0.35 4.66 10.73
C LEU A 77 0.71 5.61 11.27
N CYS A 78 1.80 5.09 11.85
CA CYS A 78 2.92 5.92 12.30
C CYS A 78 3.53 6.72 11.14
N LEU A 79 3.86 6.05 10.02
CA LEU A 79 4.45 6.71 8.85
C LEU A 79 3.51 7.77 8.27
N TRP A 80 2.21 7.48 8.20
CA TRP A 80 1.20 8.44 7.75
C TRP A 80 1.10 9.65 8.69
N PHE A 81 1.14 9.42 10.01
CA PHE A 81 1.10 10.49 11.00
C PHE A 81 2.33 11.41 10.89
N PHE A 82 3.53 10.84 10.69
CA PHE A 82 4.74 11.61 10.45
C PHE A 82 4.69 12.39 9.13
N TYR A 83 4.17 11.80 8.06
CA TYR A 83 3.96 12.50 6.79
C TYR A 83 2.99 13.68 6.94
N ALA A 84 1.89 13.48 7.65
CA ALA A 84 0.90 14.53 7.91
C ALA A 84 1.50 15.68 8.73
N ILE A 85 2.28 15.39 9.79
CA ILE A 85 2.99 16.41 10.56
C ILE A 85 3.96 17.18 9.67
N ALA A 86 4.82 16.49 8.92
CA ALA A 86 5.79 17.14 8.03
C ALA A 86 5.13 18.02 6.97
N TYR A 87 3.99 17.58 6.42
CA TYR A 87 3.21 18.37 5.47
C TYR A 87 2.61 19.63 6.15
N ILE A 88 2.06 19.48 7.35
CA ILE A 88 1.52 20.61 8.13
C ILE A 88 2.63 21.62 8.46
N ASP A 89 3.79 21.16 8.94
CA ASP A 89 4.92 22.04 9.25
C ASP A 89 5.38 22.81 8.00
N SER A 90 5.46 22.14 6.83
CA SER A 90 5.84 22.79 5.57
C SER A 90 4.85 23.87 5.10
N LEU A 91 3.58 23.79 5.52
CA LEU A 91 2.55 24.79 5.24
C LEU A 91 2.68 26.04 6.11
N PHE A 92 3.29 25.93 7.29
CA PHE A 92 3.51 27.05 8.21
C PHE A 92 4.90 27.69 8.07
N GLU A 93 5.84 27.01 7.39
CA GLU A 93 7.15 27.57 7.00
C GLU A 93 7.14 28.32 5.65
N ALA A 94 6.04 28.29 4.90
CA ALA A 94 5.83 28.98 3.62
C ALA A 94 5.09 30.33 3.79
#